data_AF-A0A563VS06-F1
#
_entry.id   AF-A0A563VS06-F1
#
_cell.length_a   1.000
_cell.length_b   1.000
_cell.length_c   1.000
_cell.angle_alpha   90.00
_cell.angle_beta   90.00
_cell.angle_gamma   90.00
#
_symmetry.space_group_name_H-M   'P 1'
#
loop_
_entity.id
_entity.type
_entity.pdbx_description
1 polymer ?
#
loop_
_entity_poly.entity_id
_entity_poly.type
_entity_poly.pdbx_seq_one_letter_code
_entity_poly.pdbx_strand_id
1 'polypeptide(L)' 'MLFWAKTMKWKGIQPIVNLSQKIYHKGISLTKKAMKEIEMSLLRNPHLPKWDILIRPY' A
#
# COMPACT_ATOMS: atom_id res chain seq x y z
N MET A 1 3.96 18.45 -9.93
CA MET A 1 3.93 17.79 -11.25
C MET A 1 3.78 16.26 -11.07
N LEU A 2 2.55 15.73 -10.97
CA LEU A 2 2.28 14.28 -10.76
C LEU A 2 1.33 13.68 -11.82
N PHE A 3 0.94 14.47 -12.84
CA PHE A 3 -0.08 14.07 -13.81
C PHE A 3 0.39 13.03 -14.83
N TRP A 4 1.70 12.84 -15.01
CA TRP A 4 2.25 11.88 -15.97
C TRP A 4 1.83 10.43 -15.67
N ALA A 5 1.54 10.09 -14.41
CA ALA A 5 1.04 8.76 -14.05
C ALA A 5 -0.30 8.42 -14.72
N LYS A 6 -1.11 9.43 -15.07
CA LYS A 6 -2.39 9.26 -15.81
C LYS A 6 -2.18 8.96 -17.30
N THR A 7 -1.05 9.33 -17.86
CA THR A 7 -0.77 9.15 -19.29
C THR A 7 -0.02 7.85 -19.57
N MET A 8 0.49 7.18 -18.54
CA MET A 8 1.13 5.86 -18.66
C MET A 8 0.12 4.78 -19.07
N LYS A 9 0.55 3.81 -19.88
CA LYS A 9 -0.23 2.60 -20.18
C LYS A 9 0.49 1.40 -19.58
N TRP A 10 -0.21 0.62 -18.76
CA TRP A 10 0.28 -0.64 -18.23
C TRP A 10 -0.42 -1.80 -18.94
N LYS A 11 0.34 -2.65 -19.64
CA LYS A 11 -0.21 -3.73 -20.49
C LYS A 11 -1.31 -3.24 -21.46
N GLY A 12 -1.16 -2.02 -21.99
CA GLY A 12 -2.14 -1.40 -22.89
C GLY A 12 -3.35 -0.75 -22.19
N ILE A 13 -3.50 -0.93 -20.87
CA ILE A 13 -4.62 -0.42 -20.08
C ILE A 13 -4.25 0.94 -19.49
N GLN A 14 -5.16 1.91 -19.57
CA GLN A 14 -5.02 3.19 -18.88
C GLN A 14 -5.34 3.02 -17.39
N PRO A 15 -4.44 3.45 -16.49
CA PRO A 15 -4.66 3.32 -15.05
C PRO A 15 -5.63 4.39 -14.53
N ILE A 16 -6.44 4.02 -13.53
CA ILE A 16 -7.24 4.95 -12.75
C ILE A 16 -6.36 5.52 -11.64
N VAL A 17 -6.04 6.81 -11.70
CA VAL A 17 -5.14 7.47 -10.73
C VAL A 17 -5.85 8.64 -10.05
N ASN A 18 -6.02 8.52 -8.73
CA ASN A 18 -6.57 9.58 -7.88
C ASN A 18 -5.44 10.25 -7.08
N LEU A 19 -5.40 11.58 -7.10
CA LEU A 19 -4.48 12.34 -6.27
C LEU A 19 -5.09 12.52 -4.88
N SER A 20 -4.45 11.98 -3.85
CA SER A 20 -4.81 12.30 -2.47
C SER A 20 -4.27 13.68 -2.10
N GLN A 21 -5.15 14.59 -1.73
CA GLN A 21 -4.77 15.91 -1.19
C GLN A 21 -4.49 15.86 0.32
N LYS A 22 -4.70 14.71 0.97
CA LYS A 22 -4.45 14.56 2.40
C LYS A 22 -2.94 14.60 2.66
N ILE A 23 -2.55 15.37 3.66
CA ILE A 23 -1.18 15.40 4.14
C ILE A 23 -0.91 14.10 4.89
N TYR A 24 -0.02 13.27 4.35
CA TYR A 24 0.45 12.08 5.05
C TYR A 24 1.60 12.47 5.97
N HIS A 25 1.34 12.47 7.27
CA HIS A 25 2.37 12.77 8.26
C HIS A 25 3.49 11.73 8.20
N LYS A 26 4.72 12.19 7.93
CA LYS A 26 5.92 11.36 7.87
C LYS A 26 6.63 11.37 9.23
N GLY A 27 7.45 10.35 9.50
CA GLY A 27 8.17 10.21 10.77
C GLY A 27 7.37 9.53 11.89
N ILE A 28 6.14 9.12 11.63
CA ILE A 28 5.34 8.32 12.56
C ILE A 28 5.81 6.86 12.45
N SER A 29 6.36 6.33 13.54
CA SER A 29 6.70 4.90 13.66
C SER A 29 5.64 4.19 14.48
N LEU A 30 5.10 3.09 13.94
CA LEU A 30 4.14 2.27 14.67
C LEU A 30 4.88 1.47 15.76
N THR A 31 4.35 1.43 16.98
CA THR A 31 4.92 0.57 18.03
C THR A 31 4.60 -0.90 17.73
N LYS A 32 5.43 -1.82 18.25
CA LYS A 32 5.20 -3.27 18.11
C LYS A 32 3.82 -3.70 18.62
N LYS A 33 3.35 -3.05 19.70
CA LYS A 33 2.03 -3.32 20.28
C LYS A 33 0.91 -2.98 19.29
N ALA A 34 0.95 -1.80 18.70
CA ALA A 34 -0.04 -1.36 17.71
C ALA A 34 0.05 -2.17 16.40
N MET A 35 1.25 -2.64 16.01
CA MET A 35 1.43 -3.49 14.83
C MET A 35 0.78 -4.87 14.97
N LYS A 36 0.75 -5.41 16.19
CA LYS A 36 0.33 -6.79 16.45
C LYS A 36 -1.12 -7.06 16.02
N GLU A 37 -2.03 -6.13 16.28
CA GLU A 37 -3.43 -6.25 15.87
C GLU A 37 -3.57 -6.22 14.34
N ILE A 38 -2.80 -5.36 13.67
CA ILE A 38 -2.80 -5.25 12.23
C ILE A 38 -2.24 -6.52 11.58
N GLU A 39 -1.17 -7.10 12.13
CA GLU A 39 -0.56 -8.32 11.58
C GLU A 39 -1.51 -9.52 11.55
N MET A 40 -2.53 -9.58 12.41
CA MET A 40 -3.53 -10.65 12.38
C MET A 40 -4.32 -10.66 11.06
N SER A 41 -4.47 -9.49 10.44
CA SER A 41 -5.20 -9.30 9.18
C SER A 41 -4.29 -9.40 7.95
N LEU A 42 -2.96 -9.45 8.14
CA LEU A 42 -1.95 -9.47 7.08
C LEU A 42 -1.40 -10.88 6.89
N LEU A 43 -1.76 -11.52 5.78
CA LEU A 43 -1.20 -12.81 5.41
C LEU A 43 0.09 -12.62 4.62
N ARG A 44 1.23 -13.01 5.20
CA ARG A 44 2.54 -12.90 4.57
C ARG A 44 2.86 -14.15 3.75
N ASN A 45 3.38 -13.97 2.54
CA ASN A 45 3.87 -15.08 1.72
C ASN A 45 5.13 -15.70 2.39
N PRO A 46 5.22 -17.03 2.57
CA PRO A 46 6.39 -17.67 3.19
C PRO A 46 7.71 -17.44 2.44
N HIS A 47 7.67 -17.25 1.11
CA HIS A 47 8.87 -17.04 0.30
C HIS A 47 9.30 -15.57 0.22
N LEU A 48 8.35 -14.63 0.37
CA LEU A 48 8.61 -13.19 0.28
C LEU A 48 7.87 -12.40 1.38
N PRO A 49 8.08 -12.72 2.66
CA PRO A 49 7.23 -12.22 3.75
C PRO A 49 7.32 -10.70 3.96
N LYS A 50 8.39 -10.05 3.49
CA LYS A 50 8.58 -8.60 3.57
C LYS A 50 7.85 -7.84 2.45
N TRP A 51 7.75 -8.44 1.27
CA TRP A 51 7.32 -7.75 0.05
C TRP A 51 5.94 -8.18 -0.42
N ASP A 52 5.53 -9.40 -0.10
CA ASP A 52 4.27 -9.98 -0.51
C ASP A 52 3.37 -10.19 0.71
N ILE A 53 2.36 -9.32 0.79
CA ILE A 53 1.39 -9.26 1.88
C ILE A 53 0.01 -9.22 1.26
N LEU A 54 -0.82 -10.19 1.64
CA LEU A 54 -2.22 -10.27 1.25
C LEU A 54 -3.09 -9.75 2.40
N ILE A 55 -3.83 -8.69 2.12
CA ILE A 55 -4.78 -8.08 3.07
C ILE A 55 -6.15 -8.68 2.78
N ARG A 56 -6.75 -9.41 3.74
CA ARG A 56 -8.15 -9.86 3.64
C ARG A 56 -9.02 -8.93 4.50
N PRO A 57 -9.84 -8.05 3.91
CA PRO A 57 -10.92 -7.44 4.66
C PRO A 57 -11.92 -8.54 5.05
N TYR A 58 -12.31 -8.56 6.33
CA TYR A 58 -13.48 -9.33 6.77
C TYR A 58 -14.77 -8.70 6.23
#